data_AF-A0A060CPW8-F1
#
_entry.id   AF-A0A060CPW8-F1
#
_cell.length_a   1.000
_cell.length_b   1.000
_cell.length_c   1.000
_cell.angle_alpha   90.00
_cell.angle_beta   90.00
_cell.angle_gamma   90.00
#
_symmetry.space_group_name_H-M   'P 1'
#
loop_
_entity.id
_entity.type
_entity.pdbx_description
1 polymer ?
#
loop_
_entity_poly.entity_id
_entity_poly.type
_entity_poly.pdbx_seq_one_letter_code
_entity_poly.pdbx_strand_id
1 'polypeptide(L)'
;YSTHFRNMGFTGAETMSLLVNMAQQGKFALDKTGDAIKEFSIRGSDMSKNSVSAYKAIGLDAAVMSSAIATGGESARKAMEKTAKGLLSIQDPATRANAAISLFGTPIEDLSIDQIPAFLSALANVSNRLGDTRGSADRLGDTLRDNLPGDISKLGGAFDGLRTEVLTG
;
A
#
# COMPACT_ATOMS: atom_id res chain seq x y z
N TYR A 1 -7.59 9.85 0.26
CA TYR A 1 -6.42 9.00 -0.04
C TYR A 1 -5.97 9.01 -1.50
N SER A 2 -6.88 9.21 -2.47
CA SER A 2 -6.61 9.09 -3.91
C SER A 2 -5.33 9.77 -4.42
N THR A 3 -4.99 10.97 -3.93
CA THR A 3 -3.76 11.67 -4.32
C THR A 3 -2.49 10.94 -3.89
N HIS A 4 -2.45 10.36 -2.68
CA HIS A 4 -1.27 9.64 -2.18
C HIS A 4 -1.05 8.34 -2.96
N PHE A 5 -2.12 7.59 -3.24
CA PHE A 5 -2.07 6.40 -4.08
C PHE A 5 -1.56 6.74 -5.49
N ARG A 6 -2.09 7.80 -6.10
CA ARG A 6 -1.65 8.25 -7.43
C ARG A 6 -0.18 8.66 -7.44
N ASN A 7 0.27 9.40 -6.42
CA ASN A 7 1.67 9.81 -6.28
C ASN A 7 2.60 8.60 -6.12
N MET A 8 2.15 7.56 -5.42
CA MET A 8 2.87 6.29 -5.29
C MET A 8 2.71 5.37 -6.52
N GLY A 9 2.09 5.84 -7.60
CA GLY A 9 2.01 5.13 -8.88
C GLY A 9 0.94 4.06 -8.96
N PHE A 10 -0.03 4.05 -8.04
CA PHE A 10 -1.16 3.13 -8.13
C PHE A 10 -2.19 3.61 -9.15
N THR A 11 -2.67 2.70 -9.99
CA THR A 11 -3.88 2.92 -10.77
C THR A 11 -5.12 2.87 -9.87
N GLY A 12 -6.26 3.33 -10.40
CA GLY A 12 -7.55 3.20 -9.71
C GLY A 12 -7.87 1.74 -9.36
N ALA A 13 -7.64 0.83 -10.30
CA ALA A 13 -7.88 -0.60 -10.10
C ALA A 13 -6.92 -1.23 -9.08
N GLU A 14 -5.63 -0.88 -9.11
CA GLU A 14 -4.65 -1.36 -8.12
C GLU A 14 -4.96 -0.87 -6.71
N THR A 15 -5.26 0.43 -6.58
CA THR A 15 -5.67 1.04 -5.30
C THR A 15 -6.86 0.28 -4.74
N MET A 16 -7.83 -0.01 -5.59
CA MET A 16 -9.08 -0.61 -5.21
C MET A 16 -8.91 -2.10 -4.82
N SER A 17 -8.13 -2.86 -5.59
CA SER A 17 -7.73 -4.24 -5.25
C SER A 17 -7.02 -4.34 -3.90
N LEU A 18 -6.09 -3.41 -3.63
CA LEU A 18 -5.40 -3.32 -2.35
C LEU A 18 -6.36 -3.05 -1.19
N LEU A 19 -7.26 -2.07 -1.35
CA LEU A 19 -8.22 -1.71 -0.31
C LEU A 19 -9.20 -2.85 -0.02
N VAL A 20 -9.65 -3.59 -1.03
CA VAL A 20 -10.52 -4.76 -0.85
C VAL A 20 -9.80 -5.90 -0.11
N ASN A 21 -8.53 -6.15 -0.43
CA ASN A 21 -7.73 -7.12 0.31
C ASN A 21 -7.62 -6.73 1.80
N MET A 22 -7.40 -5.44 2.07
CA MET A 22 -7.29 -4.94 3.44
C MET A 22 -8.63 -4.81 4.16
N ALA A 23 -9.75 -4.61 3.44
CA ALA A 23 -11.09 -4.55 4.03
C ALA A 23 -11.52 -5.88 4.66
N GLN A 24 -11.00 -7.02 4.18
CA GLN A 24 -11.20 -8.33 4.81
C GLN A 24 -10.62 -8.38 6.24
N GLN A 25 -9.66 -7.51 6.57
CA GLN A 25 -9.10 -7.32 7.90
C GLN A 25 -9.90 -6.30 8.74
N GLY A 26 -11.04 -5.82 8.21
CA GLY A 26 -11.93 -4.85 8.84
C GLY A 26 -11.69 -3.40 8.38
N LYS A 27 -12.71 -2.55 8.62
CA LYS A 27 -12.70 -1.11 8.25
C LYS A 27 -11.48 -0.35 8.79
N PHE A 28 -11.03 -0.71 9.99
CA PHE A 28 -9.87 -0.10 10.62
C PHE A 28 -8.58 -0.33 9.80
N ALA A 29 -8.36 -1.54 9.28
CA ALA A 29 -7.19 -1.87 8.48
C ALA A 29 -7.15 -1.09 7.15
N LEU A 30 -8.32 -0.77 6.57
CA LEU A 30 -8.43 0.07 5.38
C LEU A 30 -7.94 1.50 5.64
N ASP A 31 -8.39 2.12 6.73
CA ASP A 31 -7.98 3.47 7.13
C ASP A 31 -6.46 3.52 7.37
N LYS A 32 -5.92 2.54 8.11
CA LYS A 32 -4.48 2.41 8.36
C LYS A 32 -3.66 2.15 7.11
N THR A 33 -4.20 1.44 6.13
CA THR A 33 -3.52 1.23 4.84
C THR A 33 -3.36 2.55 4.08
N GLY A 34 -4.41 3.37 4.04
CA GLY A 34 -4.36 4.69 3.41
C GLY A 34 -3.35 5.62 4.09
N ASP A 35 -3.36 5.65 5.43
CA ASP A 35 -2.43 6.46 6.23
C ASP A 35 -0.99 5.95 6.11
N ALA A 36 -0.75 4.64 6.15
CA ALA A 36 0.58 4.06 6.00
C ALA A 36 1.21 4.36 4.63
N ILE A 37 0.42 4.38 3.55
CA ILE A 37 0.92 4.73 2.21
C ILE A 37 1.29 6.20 2.12
N LYS A 38 0.49 7.08 2.73
CA LYS A 38 0.84 8.50 2.87
C LYS A 38 2.15 8.65 3.65
N GLU A 39 2.25 8.02 4.82
CA GLU A 39 3.45 8.11 5.66
C GLU A 39 4.68 7.53 4.97
N PHE A 40 4.55 6.43 4.22
CA PHE A 40 5.64 5.87 3.43
C PHE A 40 6.15 6.82 2.36
N SER A 41 5.29 7.60 1.72
CA SER A 41 5.73 8.62 0.75
C SER A 41 6.62 9.70 1.40
N ILE A 42 6.46 9.93 2.69
CA ILE A 42 7.25 10.89 3.46
C ILE A 42 8.50 10.19 4.02
N ARG A 43 8.31 9.23 4.93
CA ARG A 43 9.37 8.53 5.67
C ARG A 43 10.26 7.70 4.77
N GLY A 44 9.66 7.02 3.80
CA GLY A 44 10.40 6.24 2.82
C GLY A 44 11.34 7.09 1.96
N SER A 45 11.15 8.42 1.91
CA SER A 45 12.00 9.36 1.17
C SER A 45 12.84 10.30 2.04
N ASP A 46 12.66 10.29 3.37
CA ASP A 46 13.21 11.34 4.26
C ASP A 46 14.72 11.21 4.53
N MET A 47 15.32 10.07 4.19
CA MET A 47 16.72 9.74 4.46
C MET A 47 17.14 9.95 5.92
N SER A 48 16.20 9.85 6.86
CA SER A 48 16.50 9.88 8.29
C SER A 48 17.36 8.69 8.69
N LYS A 49 18.06 8.81 9.82
CA LYS A 49 18.88 7.69 10.35
C LYS A 49 18.06 6.41 10.52
N ASN A 50 16.78 6.55 10.88
CA ASN A 50 15.88 5.41 11.08
C ASN A 50 15.50 4.77 9.74
N SER A 51 15.09 5.57 8.75
CA SER A 51 14.74 5.07 7.41
C SER A 51 15.93 4.39 6.73
N VAL A 52 17.12 4.99 6.81
CA VAL A 52 18.36 4.41 6.27
C VAL A 52 18.70 3.07 6.93
N SER A 53 18.57 3.01 8.26
CA SER A 53 18.83 1.76 9.01
C SER A 53 17.82 0.67 8.67
N ALA A 54 16.54 1.03 8.51
CA ALA A 54 15.49 0.10 8.13
C ALA A 54 15.71 -0.47 6.72
N TYR A 55 16.04 0.37 5.73
CA TYR A 55 16.40 -0.11 4.39
C TYR A 55 17.60 -1.04 4.41
N LYS A 56 18.65 -0.69 5.17
CA LYS A 56 19.83 -1.54 5.32
C LYS A 56 19.49 -2.91 5.93
N ALA A 57 18.62 -2.94 6.93
CA ALA A 57 18.20 -4.19 7.59
C ALA A 57 17.49 -5.16 6.63
N ILE A 58 16.84 -4.64 5.59
CA ILE A 58 16.18 -5.44 4.55
C ILE A 58 16.99 -5.55 3.25
N GLY A 59 18.26 -5.17 3.27
CA GLY A 59 19.18 -5.31 2.14
C GLY A 59 18.91 -4.36 0.96
N LEU A 60 18.24 -3.23 1.19
CA LEU A 60 17.97 -2.22 0.18
C LEU A 60 18.87 -0.99 0.35
N ASP A 61 19.20 -0.36 -0.77
CA ASP A 61 19.91 0.93 -0.76
C ASP A 61 18.93 2.07 -0.48
N ALA A 62 19.15 2.78 0.62
CA ALA A 62 18.25 3.83 1.08
C ALA A 62 18.17 5.01 0.10
N ALA A 63 19.26 5.39 -0.55
CA ALA A 63 19.28 6.51 -1.48
C ALA A 63 18.50 6.16 -2.76
N VAL A 64 18.67 4.94 -3.28
CA VAL A 64 17.92 4.44 -4.44
C VAL A 64 16.43 4.36 -4.14
N MET A 65 16.05 3.80 -2.98
CA MET A 65 14.63 3.71 -2.60
C MET A 65 14.02 5.10 -2.38
N SER A 66 14.70 5.97 -1.63
CA SER A 66 14.21 7.32 -1.33
C SER A 66 14.04 8.17 -2.59
N SER A 67 15.00 8.10 -3.51
CA SER A 67 14.93 8.81 -4.80
C SER A 67 13.77 8.32 -5.67
N ALA A 68 13.52 7.01 -5.71
CA ALA A 68 12.40 6.43 -6.44
C ALA A 68 11.05 6.86 -5.84
N ILE A 69 10.95 6.90 -4.51
CA ILE A 69 9.73 7.33 -3.80
C ILE A 69 9.47 8.83 -4.04
N ALA A 70 10.50 9.67 -3.94
CA ALA A 70 10.40 11.11 -4.19
C ALA A 70 10.02 11.44 -5.64
N THR A 71 10.46 10.60 -6.60
CA THR A 71 10.08 10.72 -8.02
C THR A 71 8.61 10.38 -8.25
N GLY A 72 8.05 9.49 -7.45
CA GLY A 72 6.67 9.05 -7.57
C GLY A 72 6.43 8.06 -8.71
N GLY A 73 5.16 7.86 -9.03
CA GLY A 73 4.71 7.03 -10.14
C GLY A 73 5.18 5.57 -10.02
N GLU A 74 5.42 4.94 -11.17
CA GLU A 74 5.80 3.51 -11.21
C GLU A 74 7.10 3.21 -10.43
N SER A 75 8.03 4.17 -10.37
CA SER A 75 9.27 4.01 -9.63
C SER A 75 9.03 3.92 -8.12
N ALA A 76 8.14 4.76 -7.58
CA ALA A 76 7.71 4.73 -6.19
C ALA A 76 6.94 3.45 -5.88
N ARG A 77 6.06 2.99 -6.78
CA ARG A 77 5.35 1.71 -6.64
C ARG A 77 6.33 0.54 -6.51
N LYS A 78 7.30 0.45 -7.42
CA LYS A 78 8.34 -0.60 -7.40
C LYS A 78 9.21 -0.53 -6.14
N ALA A 79 9.55 0.67 -5.66
CA ALA A 79 10.30 0.84 -4.42
C ALA A 79 9.48 0.36 -3.20
N MET A 80 8.18 0.68 -3.16
CA MET A 80 7.28 0.18 -2.13
C MET A 80 7.17 -1.35 -2.16
N GLU A 81 6.98 -1.95 -3.34
CA GLU A 81 6.90 -3.41 -3.50
C GLU A 81 8.18 -4.11 -3.02
N LYS A 82 9.36 -3.60 -3.41
CA LYS A 82 10.65 -4.12 -2.94
C LYS A 82 10.80 -4.00 -1.44
N THR A 83 10.41 -2.87 -0.88
CA THR A 83 10.47 -2.61 0.55
C THR A 83 9.56 -3.57 1.33
N ALA A 84 8.32 -3.75 0.89
CA ALA A 84 7.38 -4.67 1.50
C ALA A 84 7.89 -6.12 1.46
N LYS A 85 8.47 -6.56 0.32
CA LYS A 85 9.12 -7.89 0.19
C LYS A 85 10.31 -8.04 1.13
N GLY A 86 11.16 -7.01 1.24
CA GLY A 86 12.29 -6.99 2.16
C GLY A 86 11.84 -7.13 3.62
N LEU A 87 10.81 -6.39 4.03
CA LEU A 87 10.25 -6.48 5.37
C LEU A 87 9.64 -7.86 5.65
N LEU A 88 8.94 -8.46 4.69
CA LEU A 88 8.41 -9.83 4.82
C LEU A 88 9.49 -10.89 5.03
N SER A 89 10.72 -10.65 4.54
CA SER A 89 11.82 -11.59 4.70
C SER A 89 12.36 -11.66 6.14
N ILE A 90 12.09 -10.65 6.98
CA ILE A 90 12.45 -10.63 8.39
C ILE A 90 11.60 -11.67 9.12
N GLN A 91 12.23 -12.67 9.75
CA GLN A 91 11.51 -13.77 10.41
C GLN A 91 10.88 -13.36 11.75
N ASP A 92 11.63 -12.62 12.57
CA ASP A 92 11.17 -12.19 13.89
C ASP A 92 10.05 -11.13 13.77
N PRO A 93 8.85 -11.39 14.32
CA PRO A 93 7.70 -10.49 14.18
C PRO A 93 7.94 -9.09 14.76
N ALA A 94 8.64 -8.99 15.91
CA ALA A 94 8.91 -7.71 16.54
C ALA A 94 9.89 -6.88 15.71
N THR A 95 10.95 -7.50 15.19
CA THR A 95 11.91 -6.87 14.28
C THR A 95 11.23 -6.41 13.00
N ARG A 96 10.35 -7.22 12.42
CA ARG A 96 9.56 -6.86 11.24
C ARG A 96 8.67 -5.66 11.51
N ALA A 97 7.93 -5.66 12.61
CA ALA A 97 7.06 -4.57 13.00
C ALA A 97 7.84 -3.26 13.15
N ASN A 98 8.95 -3.27 13.88
CA ASN A 98 9.78 -2.09 14.10
C ASN A 98 10.38 -1.53 12.79
N ALA A 99 10.83 -2.40 11.89
CA ALA A 99 11.32 -1.99 10.58
C ALA A 99 10.19 -1.43 9.70
N ALA A 100 8.99 -2.03 9.76
CA ALA A 100 7.82 -1.53 9.05
C ALA A 100 7.38 -0.17 9.59
N ILE A 101 7.29 0.02 10.90
CA ILE A 101 6.98 1.31 11.54
C ILE A 101 8.00 2.39 11.15
N SER A 102 9.28 2.04 11.05
CA SER A 102 10.33 2.98 10.65
C SER A 102 10.10 3.55 9.23
N LEU A 103 9.51 2.76 8.33
CA LEU A 103 9.32 3.13 6.92
C LEU A 103 7.88 3.59 6.61
N PHE A 104 6.87 3.03 7.26
CA PHE A 104 5.44 3.29 7.04
C PHE A 104 4.79 4.12 8.15
N GLY A 105 5.53 4.44 9.21
CA GLY A 105 5.08 5.29 10.31
C GLY A 105 4.18 4.57 11.32
N THR A 106 3.63 5.39 12.22
CA THR A 106 2.79 4.96 13.35
C THR A 106 1.45 4.31 12.96
N PRO A 107 0.84 4.50 11.76
CA PRO A 107 -0.35 3.74 11.39
C PRO A 107 -0.16 2.22 11.43
N ILE A 108 1.08 1.73 11.34
CA ILE A 108 1.41 0.31 11.49
C ILE A 108 1.38 -0.14 12.95
N GLU A 109 1.66 0.73 13.92
CA GLU A 109 1.57 0.42 15.36
C GLU A 109 0.14 0.08 15.77
N ASP A 110 -0.81 0.70 15.09
CA ASP A 110 -2.23 0.52 15.28
C ASP A 110 -2.73 -0.81 14.69
N LEU A 111 -2.04 -1.37 13.68
CA LEU A 111 -2.33 -2.71 13.19
C LEU A 111 -1.87 -3.74 14.23
N SER A 112 -2.68 -4.79 14.43
CA SER A 112 -2.21 -5.90 15.27
C SER A 112 -0.99 -6.56 14.61
N ILE A 113 -0.03 -7.05 15.41
CA ILE A 113 1.25 -7.58 14.89
C ILE A 113 1.04 -8.71 13.86
N ASP A 114 -0.02 -9.49 14.02
CA ASP A 114 -0.46 -10.55 13.11
C ASP A 114 -1.04 -10.03 11.77
N GLN A 115 -1.47 -8.77 11.71
CA GLN A 115 -1.97 -8.12 10.49
C GLN A 115 -0.87 -7.47 9.65
N ILE A 116 0.28 -7.15 10.25
CA ILE A 116 1.44 -6.54 9.54
C ILE A 116 1.88 -7.40 8.35
N PRO A 117 2.02 -8.74 8.45
CA PRO A 117 2.35 -9.58 7.30
C PRO A 117 1.31 -9.51 6.18
N ALA A 118 0.03 -9.44 6.51
CA ALA A 118 -1.04 -9.31 5.52
C ALA A 118 -0.97 -7.97 4.79
N PHE A 119 -0.77 -6.87 5.54
CA PHE A 119 -0.54 -5.54 4.99
C PHE A 119 0.67 -5.52 4.02
N LEU A 120 1.83 -6.00 4.47
CA LEU A 120 3.03 -6.05 3.64
C LEU A 120 2.84 -6.96 2.42
N SER A 121 2.14 -8.08 2.57
CA SER A 121 1.84 -8.98 1.47
C SER A 121 0.91 -8.35 0.44
N ALA A 122 -0.05 -7.54 0.88
CA ALA A 122 -0.92 -6.80 -0.02
C ALA A 122 -0.11 -5.80 -0.85
N LEU A 123 0.81 -5.04 -0.22
CA LEU A 123 1.69 -4.11 -0.92
C LEU A 123 2.66 -4.80 -1.88
N ALA A 124 3.25 -5.93 -1.47
CA ALA A 124 4.23 -6.66 -2.27
C ALA A 124 3.67 -7.27 -3.56
N ASN A 125 2.35 -7.45 -3.65
CA ASN A 125 1.68 -8.23 -4.70
C ASN A 125 0.60 -7.43 -5.48
N VAL A 126 0.57 -6.11 -5.35
CA VAL A 126 -0.40 -5.23 -6.03
C VAL A 126 -0.47 -5.45 -7.54
N SER A 127 0.67 -5.68 -8.19
CA SER A 127 0.79 -5.85 -9.64
C SER A 127 0.37 -7.23 -10.17
N ASN A 128 0.37 -8.29 -9.34
CA ASN A 128 0.09 -9.66 -9.78
C ASN A 128 -1.40 -10.00 -9.92
N ARG A 129 -2.32 -9.11 -9.57
CA ARG A 129 -3.78 -9.40 -9.53
C ARG A 129 -4.59 -8.81 -10.69
N LEU A 130 -3.98 -8.02 -11.58
CA LEU A 130 -4.71 -7.34 -12.68
C LEU A 130 -4.76 -8.10 -14.00
N GLY A 131 -4.16 -9.30 -14.10
CA GLY A 131 -4.26 -10.14 -15.30
C GLY A 131 -5.69 -10.61 -15.65
N ASP A 132 -6.66 -10.41 -14.74
CA ASP A 132 -8.06 -10.77 -14.91
C ASP A 132 -8.96 -9.60 -14.46
N THR A 133 -9.05 -8.58 -15.32
CA THR A 133 -9.70 -7.29 -15.03
C THR A 133 -11.20 -7.39 -14.82
N ARG A 134 -11.89 -8.34 -15.46
CA ARG A 134 -13.35 -8.52 -15.35
C ARG A 134 -13.75 -9.22 -14.04
N GLY A 135 -13.16 -10.37 -13.73
CA GLY A 135 -13.47 -11.09 -12.49
C GLY A 135 -13.01 -10.34 -11.22
N SER A 136 -12.00 -9.49 -11.34
CA SER A 136 -11.54 -8.67 -10.21
C SER A 136 -12.44 -7.48 -9.92
N ALA A 137 -13.07 -6.88 -10.92
CA ALA A 137 -14.05 -5.80 -10.72
C ALA A 137 -15.36 -6.30 -10.08
N ASP A 138 -15.83 -7.50 -10.46
CA ASP A 138 -17.03 -8.11 -9.87
C ASP A 138 -16.78 -8.51 -8.41
N ARG A 139 -15.69 -9.24 -8.13
CA ARG A 139 -15.30 -9.60 -6.74
C ARG A 139 -15.10 -8.38 -5.86
N LEU A 140 -14.59 -7.31 -6.44
CA LEU A 140 -14.43 -6.03 -5.78
C LEU A 140 -15.79 -5.38 -5.49
N GLY A 141 -16.70 -5.34 -6.47
CA GLY A 141 -18.06 -4.85 -6.30
C GLY A 141 -18.82 -5.60 -5.21
N ASP A 142 -18.68 -6.92 -5.17
CA ASP A 142 -19.29 -7.79 -4.14
C ASP A 142 -18.65 -7.52 -2.76
N THR A 143 -17.32 -7.49 -2.67
CA THR A 143 -16.63 -7.23 -1.40
C THR A 143 -16.93 -5.83 -0.85
N LEU A 144 -17.02 -4.82 -1.71
CA LEU A 144 -17.40 -3.46 -1.33
C LEU A 144 -18.86 -3.37 -0.87
N ARG A 145 -19.77 -4.08 -1.55
CA ARG A 145 -21.19 -4.16 -1.17
C ARG A 145 -21.36 -4.83 0.19
N ASP A 146 -20.58 -5.87 0.45
CA ASP A 146 -20.69 -6.68 1.67
C ASP A 146 -19.95 -6.03 2.86
N ASN A 147 -18.88 -5.27 2.63
CA ASN A 147 -18.01 -4.75 3.70
C ASN A 147 -18.00 -3.22 3.86
N LEU A 148 -18.50 -2.45 2.88
CA LEU A 148 -18.44 -0.98 2.90
C LEU A 148 -19.77 -0.28 2.51
N PRO A 149 -20.92 -0.57 3.16
CA PRO A 149 -22.12 0.24 3.00
C PRO A 149 -21.94 1.59 3.74
N GLY A 150 -21.11 2.51 3.21
CA GLY A 150 -21.03 3.88 3.74
C GLY A 150 -19.73 4.67 3.51
N ASP A 151 -18.58 4.03 3.25
CA ASP A 151 -17.27 4.71 3.20
C ASP A 151 -16.73 4.98 1.77
N ILE A 152 -17.55 4.70 0.75
CA ILE A 152 -17.21 4.89 -0.68
C ILE A 152 -16.73 6.34 -0.94
N SER A 153 -17.20 7.32 -0.17
CA SER A 153 -16.79 8.73 -0.25
C SER A 153 -15.29 8.96 0.01
N LYS A 154 -14.65 8.19 0.89
CA LYS A 154 -13.18 8.29 1.15
C LYS A 154 -12.35 7.74 -0.04
N LEU A 155 -12.98 6.93 -0.88
CA LEU A 155 -12.42 6.29 -2.07
C LEU A 155 -12.81 7.01 -3.38
N GLY A 156 -13.60 8.09 -3.32
CA GLY A 156 -14.24 8.72 -4.48
C GLY A 156 -13.31 9.04 -5.65
N GLY A 157 -12.06 9.42 -5.39
CA GLY A 157 -11.08 9.69 -6.46
C GLY A 157 -10.50 8.46 -7.17
N ALA A 158 -10.62 7.26 -6.58
CA ALA A 158 -10.25 6.00 -7.23
C ALA A 158 -11.40 5.48 -8.12
N PHE A 159 -12.65 5.71 -7.72
CA PHE A 159 -13.84 5.39 -8.51
C PHE A 159 -14.01 6.29 -9.74
N ASP A 160 -13.65 7.57 -9.63
CA ASP A 160 -13.72 8.51 -10.76
C ASP A 160 -12.72 8.16 -11.89
N GLY A 161 -11.56 7.63 -11.51
CA GLY A 161 -10.56 7.10 -12.45
C GLY A 161 -11.06 5.89 -13.24
N LEU A 162 -11.74 4.95 -12.55
CA LEU A 162 -12.36 3.78 -13.19
C LEU A 162 -13.50 4.15 -14.15
N ARG A 163 -14.31 5.17 -13.81
CA ARG A 163 -15.33 5.69 -14.74
C ARG A 163 -14.72 6.27 -16.01
N THR A 164 -13.57 6.94 -15.89
CA THR A 164 -12.93 7.59 -17.03
C THR A 164 -12.27 6.55 -17.95
N GLU A 165 -11.56 5.56 -17.41
CA GLU A 165 -10.93 4.48 -18.18
C GLU A 165 -11.93 3.58 -18.93
N VAL A 166 -13.10 3.30 -18.35
CA VAL A 166 -14.14 2.46 -18.98
C VAL A 166 -14.92 3.20 -20.08
N LEU A 167 -14.96 4.53 -20.03
CA LEU A 167 -15.69 5.35 -21.01
C LEU A 167 -14.80 5.80 -22.19
N THR A 168 -13.48 5.67 -22.08
CA THR A 168 -12.53 6.03 -23.14
C THR A 168 -11.83 4.82 -23.80
N GLY A 169 -12.26 3.59 -23.44
CA GLY A 169 -11.76 2.33 -23.99
C GLY A 169 -12.78 1.62 -24.88
#